data_AF-A0A933FA35-F1
#
_entry.id   AF-A0A933FA35-F1
#
_cell.length_a   1.000
_cell.length_b   1.000
_cell.length_c   1.000
_cell.angle_alpha   90.00
_cell.angle_beta   90.00
_cell.angle_gamma   90.00
#
_symmetry.space_group_name_H-M   'P 1'
#
loop_
_entity.id
_entity.type
_entity.pdbx_description
1 polymer ?
#
loop_
_entity_poly.entity_id
_entity_poly.type
_entity_poly.pdbx_seq_one_letter_code
_entity_poly.pdbx_strand_id
1 'polypeptide(L)'
;MQCRAQPDALWAQHHNAIFRTRDGGRSWQEIEKATPSNFGFAVAVHPEDPETAWFVPAQKDERRIAVDGRVVVTRTRDGGASFDVLTRGLPQEHAYDLTYRHALDLAPDAERLAFGTTTGSLWVSENQGDDWITVSEHLPPVYAVRWVG
;
A
#
# COMPACT_ATOMS: atom_id res chain seq x y z
N MET A 1 -1.36 2.16 10.81
CA MET A 1 -0.14 2.94 10.57
C MET A 1 -0.42 4.40 10.91
N GLN A 2 0.47 5.07 11.62
CA GLN A 2 0.29 6.47 12.05
C GLN A 2 1.15 7.41 11.20
N CYS A 3 0.71 8.66 11.06
CA CYS A 3 1.60 9.75 10.65
C CYS A 3 2.51 10.11 11.84
N ARG A 4 3.83 10.23 11.62
CA ARG A 4 4.78 10.47 12.73
C ARG A 4 4.64 11.88 13.30
N ALA A 5 4.44 12.88 12.44
CA ALA A 5 4.27 14.27 12.84
C ALA A 5 2.89 14.53 13.49
N GLN A 6 1.90 13.67 13.23
CA GLN A 6 0.54 13.76 13.77
C GLN A 6 0.08 12.39 14.28
N PRO A 7 0.52 11.97 15.48
CA PRO A 7 0.33 10.60 15.97
C PRO A 7 -1.13 10.19 16.20
N ASP A 8 -2.04 11.16 16.35
CA ASP A 8 -3.49 10.91 16.44
C ASP A 8 -4.14 10.61 15.08
N ALA A 9 -3.42 10.83 13.98
CA ALA A 9 -3.86 10.48 12.63
C ALA A 9 -3.33 9.10 12.23
N LEU A 10 -4.25 8.15 12.04
CA LEU A 10 -3.91 6.78 11.66
C LEU A 10 -4.74 6.28 10.49
N TRP A 11 -4.13 5.38 9.74
CA TRP A 11 -4.74 4.60 8.66
C TRP A 11 -4.72 3.11 9.00
N ALA A 12 -5.78 2.41 8.64
CA ALA A 12 -5.90 0.97 8.79
C ALA A 12 -6.44 0.36 7.48
N GLN A 13 -5.65 -0.52 6.88
CA GLN A 13 -6.17 -1.46 5.88
C GLN A 13 -6.71 -2.68 6.63
N HIS A 14 -8.02 -2.88 6.55
CA HIS A 14 -8.71 -4.03 7.13
C HIS A 14 -9.22 -4.96 6.02
N HIS A 15 -9.68 -6.16 6.40
CA HIS A 15 -10.10 -7.18 5.43
C HIS A 15 -11.40 -6.84 4.69
N ASN A 16 -12.12 -5.78 5.08
CA ASN A 16 -13.39 -5.39 4.45
C ASN A 16 -13.39 -3.96 3.91
N ALA A 17 -12.46 -3.10 4.33
CA ALA A 17 -12.36 -1.72 3.91
C ALA A 17 -11.05 -1.07 4.37
N ILE A 18 -10.83 0.17 3.92
CA ILE A 18 -9.81 1.08 4.44
C ILE A 18 -10.50 2.02 5.43
N PHE A 19 -9.86 2.26 6.58
CA PHE A 19 -10.33 3.18 7.60
C PHE A 19 -9.25 4.21 7.94
N ARG A 20 -9.68 5.40 8.35
CA ARG A 20 -8.81 6.39 8.96
C ARG A 20 -9.40 6.97 10.24
N THR A 21 -8.54 7.49 11.08
CA THR A 21 -8.88 8.24 12.30
C THR A 21 -8.01 9.49 12.38
N ARG A 22 -8.50 10.52 13.07
CA ARG A 22 -7.76 11.75 13.40
C ARG A 22 -7.75 12.04 14.90
N ASP A 23 -8.29 11.14 15.71
CA ASP A 23 -8.49 11.32 17.15
C ASP A 23 -7.84 10.21 17.98
N GLY A 24 -6.77 9.59 17.45
CA GLY A 24 -6.05 8.53 18.13
C GLY A 24 -6.82 7.21 18.18
N GLY A 25 -7.70 6.97 17.21
CA GLY A 25 -8.48 5.74 17.10
C GLY A 25 -9.74 5.70 17.96
N ARG A 26 -10.20 6.84 18.49
CA ARG A 26 -11.47 6.95 19.22
C ARG A 26 -12.66 6.83 18.28
N SER A 27 -12.54 7.38 17.07
CA SER A 27 -13.51 7.20 15.98
C SER A 27 -12.79 6.90 14.67
N TRP A 28 -13.46 6.11 13.82
CA TRP A 28 -12.93 5.69 12.52
C TRP A 28 -13.91 6.03 11.41
N GLN A 29 -13.38 6.61 10.34
CA GLN A 29 -14.07 6.89 9.10
C GLN A 29 -13.71 5.81 8.08
N GLU A 30 -14.72 5.15 7.51
CA GLU A 30 -14.55 4.25 6.38
C GLU A 30 -14.28 5.06 5.10
N ILE A 31 -13.38 4.55 4.25
CA ILE A 31 -13.02 5.15 2.97
C ILE A 31 -13.72 4.41 1.84
N GLU A 32 -14.81 5.00 1.36
CA GLU A 32 -15.72 4.38 0.38
C GLU A 32 -15.22 4.48 -1.07
N LYS A 33 -14.32 5.43 -1.36
CA LYS A 33 -13.89 5.77 -2.73
C LYS A 33 -12.63 5.04 -3.19
N ALA A 34 -12.14 4.07 -2.42
CA ALA A 34 -10.93 3.33 -2.76
C ALA A 34 -11.13 2.52 -4.05
N THR A 35 -10.24 2.70 -5.00
CA THR A 35 -10.24 2.06 -6.32
C THR A 35 -8.83 1.57 -6.64
N PRO A 36 -8.63 0.41 -7.28
CA PRO A 36 -9.66 -0.48 -7.86
C PRO A 36 -10.31 -1.44 -6.84
N SER A 37 -9.83 -1.45 -5.60
CA SER A 37 -10.39 -2.28 -4.52
C SER A 37 -10.09 -1.62 -3.17
N ASN A 38 -11.01 -1.77 -2.21
CA ASN A 38 -10.79 -1.41 -0.81
C ASN A 38 -10.25 -2.59 0.03
N PHE A 39 -10.05 -3.75 -0.60
CA PHE A 39 -9.49 -4.95 0.01
C PHE A 39 -7.97 -5.00 -0.18
N GLY A 40 -7.27 -5.38 0.89
CA GLY A 40 -5.82 -5.54 0.88
C GLY A 40 -5.32 -5.81 2.29
N PHE A 41 -4.00 -5.70 2.47
CA PHE A 41 -3.35 -5.95 3.76
C PHE A 41 -2.36 -4.87 4.16
N ALA A 42 -1.66 -4.32 3.18
CA ALA A 42 -0.56 -3.40 3.38
C ALA A 42 -1.04 -1.95 3.39
N VAL A 43 -0.45 -1.14 4.26
CA VAL A 43 -0.61 0.31 4.26
C VAL A 43 0.71 0.96 4.69
N ALA A 44 1.10 2.05 4.02
CA ALA A 44 2.16 2.97 4.44
C ALA A 44 1.60 4.39 4.51
N VAL A 45 2.14 5.22 5.40
CA VAL A 45 1.64 6.59 5.65
C VAL A 45 2.81 7.56 5.60
N HIS A 46 2.61 8.73 4.98
CA HIS A 46 3.64 9.75 4.89
C HIS A 46 3.98 10.26 6.31
N PRO A 47 5.26 10.39 6.68
CA PRO A 47 5.65 10.70 8.06
C PRO A 47 5.25 12.10 8.51
N GLU A 48 5.09 13.04 7.57
CA GLU A 48 4.78 14.45 7.85
C GLU A 48 3.41 14.91 7.33
N ASP A 49 2.71 14.06 6.57
CA ASP A 49 1.42 14.41 5.96
C ASP A 49 0.40 13.30 6.23
N PRO A 50 -0.54 13.50 7.17
CA PRO A 50 -1.53 12.48 7.52
C PRO A 50 -2.54 12.20 6.39
N GLU A 51 -2.65 13.07 5.39
CA GLU A 51 -3.58 12.88 4.27
C GLU A 51 -3.00 11.98 3.16
N THR A 52 -1.69 11.70 3.23
CA THR A 52 -1.01 10.87 2.24
C THR A 52 -0.76 9.45 2.76
N ALA A 53 -1.27 8.46 2.02
CA ALA A 53 -1.10 7.04 2.33
C ALA A 53 -1.07 6.18 1.07
N TRP A 54 -0.41 5.02 1.16
CA TRP A 54 -0.26 4.04 0.08
C TRP A 54 -0.79 2.67 0.49
N PHE A 55 -1.36 1.95 -0.48
CA PHE A 55 -1.92 0.60 -0.31
C PHE A 55 -1.55 -0.28 -1.50
N VAL A 56 -1.53 -1.60 -1.30
CA VAL A 56 -1.42 -2.58 -2.38
C VAL A 56 -2.71 -3.40 -2.42
N PRO A 57 -3.69 -3.03 -3.27
CA PRO A 57 -5.00 -3.66 -3.30
C PRO A 57 -4.96 -5.09 -3.85
N ALA A 58 -5.90 -5.91 -3.38
CA ALA A 58 -6.16 -7.25 -3.89
C ALA A 58 -7.67 -7.40 -4.19
N GLN A 59 -8.04 -8.46 -4.90
CA GLN A 59 -9.39 -8.58 -5.44
C GLN A 59 -10.47 -8.72 -4.36
N LYS A 60 -10.34 -9.69 -3.44
CA LYS A 60 -11.24 -9.89 -2.29
C LYS A 60 -10.76 -11.02 -1.39
N ASP A 61 -11.42 -11.24 -0.26
CA ASP A 61 -11.02 -12.27 0.71
C ASP A 61 -11.08 -13.70 0.15
N GLU A 62 -12.08 -14.03 -0.66
CA GLU A 62 -12.22 -15.35 -1.28
C GLU A 62 -11.30 -15.52 -2.50
N ARG A 63 -10.64 -14.45 -2.95
CA ARG A 63 -9.76 -14.44 -4.12
C ARG A 63 -8.59 -13.48 -3.89
N ARG A 64 -7.65 -13.92 -3.06
CA ARG A 64 -6.48 -13.16 -2.61
C ARG A 64 -5.38 -13.09 -3.66
N ILE A 65 -5.68 -12.41 -4.76
CA ILE A 65 -4.75 -12.12 -5.87
C ILE A 65 -4.91 -10.66 -6.29
N ALA A 66 -4.00 -10.18 -7.12
CA ALA A 66 -4.05 -8.86 -7.73
C ALA A 66 -5.39 -8.62 -8.47
N VAL A 67 -5.94 -7.40 -8.35
CA VAL A 67 -7.22 -7.03 -8.97
C VAL A 67 -7.09 -7.16 -10.48
N ASP A 68 -8.02 -7.85 -11.15
CA ASP A 68 -8.01 -8.10 -12.60
C ASP A 68 -6.72 -8.73 -13.15
N GLY A 69 -5.89 -9.35 -12.30
CA GLY A 69 -4.60 -9.89 -12.70
C GLY A 69 -3.53 -8.84 -12.99
N ARG A 70 -3.65 -7.63 -12.42
CA ARG A 70 -2.66 -6.53 -12.51
C ARG A 70 -2.21 -6.09 -11.13
N VAL A 71 -0.90 -5.98 -10.92
CA VAL A 71 -0.36 -5.40 -9.68
C VAL A 71 -0.48 -3.88 -9.78
N VAL A 72 -1.07 -3.29 -8.75
CA VAL A 72 -1.20 -1.84 -8.62
C VAL A 72 -0.84 -1.44 -7.20
N VAL A 73 -0.21 -0.27 -7.06
CA VAL A 73 -0.17 0.46 -5.80
C VAL A 73 -1.15 1.62 -5.92
N THR A 74 -1.86 1.93 -4.85
CA THR A 74 -2.75 3.10 -4.83
C THR A 74 -2.25 4.10 -3.82
N ARG A 75 -2.42 5.38 -4.13
CA ARG A 75 -2.01 6.49 -3.27
C ARG A 75 -3.15 7.47 -3.14
N THR A 76 -3.41 7.94 -1.94
CA THR A 76 -4.19 9.15 -1.71
C THR A 76 -3.24 10.25 -1.22
N ARG A 77 -3.59 11.51 -1.50
CA ARG A 77 -2.96 12.72 -0.95
C ARG A 77 -3.98 13.71 -0.37
N ASP A 78 -5.24 13.29 -0.28
CA ASP A 78 -6.38 14.11 0.12
C ASP A 78 -7.24 13.38 1.15
N GLY A 79 -6.63 12.46 1.89
CA GLY A 79 -7.31 11.82 2.99
C GLY A 79 -8.30 10.73 2.57
N GLY A 80 -8.13 10.17 1.37
CA GLY A 80 -8.99 9.13 0.81
C GLY A 80 -10.20 9.68 0.06
N ALA A 81 -10.22 10.99 -0.24
CA ALA A 81 -11.26 11.58 -1.08
C ALA A 81 -11.07 11.19 -2.56
N SER A 82 -9.82 10.94 -2.98
CA SER A 82 -9.44 10.36 -4.27
C SER A 82 -8.19 9.48 -4.14
N PHE A 83 -7.97 8.64 -5.17
CA PHE A 83 -6.83 7.73 -5.25
C PHE A 83 -6.20 7.76 -6.65
N ASP A 84 -4.88 7.94 -6.68
CA ASP A 84 -4.04 7.63 -7.84
C ASP A 84 -3.85 6.11 -7.94
N VAL A 85 -3.90 5.58 -9.16
CA VAL A 85 -3.60 4.18 -9.46
C VAL A 85 -2.23 4.10 -10.13
N LEU A 86 -1.25 3.59 -9.39
CA LEU A 86 0.16 3.58 -9.75
C LEU A 86 0.54 2.21 -10.32
N THR A 87 0.92 2.18 -11.60
CA THR A 87 1.05 0.93 -12.38
C THR A 87 2.36 0.82 -13.16
N ARG A 88 3.06 1.93 -13.37
CA ARG A 88 4.19 1.98 -14.30
C ARG A 88 5.36 1.17 -13.74
N GLY A 89 5.81 0.18 -14.50
CA GLY A 89 6.86 -0.76 -14.08
C GLY A 89 6.35 -2.00 -13.31
N LEU A 90 5.03 -2.12 -13.10
CA LEU A 90 4.40 -3.27 -12.45
C LEU A 90 3.70 -4.18 -13.49
N PRO A 91 3.62 -5.50 -13.26
CA PRO A 91 2.94 -6.41 -14.17
C PRO A 91 1.44 -6.10 -14.26
N GLN A 92 0.95 -5.86 -15.48
CA GLN A 92 -0.44 -5.44 -15.75
C GLN A 92 -1.34 -6.56 -16.29
N GLU A 93 -0.80 -7.77 -16.38
CA GLU A 93 -1.54 -8.97 -16.79
C GLU A 93 -0.94 -10.21 -16.12
N HIS A 94 -1.76 -11.25 -15.97
CA HIS A 94 -1.35 -12.55 -15.41
C HIS A 94 -0.64 -12.48 -14.05
N ALA A 95 -0.89 -11.42 -13.26
CA ALA A 95 -0.34 -11.29 -11.93
C ALA A 95 -1.21 -12.00 -10.89
N TYR A 96 -0.56 -12.78 -10.02
CA TYR A 96 -1.20 -13.50 -8.92
C TYR A 96 -0.64 -13.10 -7.56
N ASP A 97 0.11 -12.00 -7.54
CA ASP A 97 0.76 -11.45 -6.38
C ASP A 97 -0.24 -10.99 -5.31
N LEU A 98 0.11 -11.26 -4.05
CA LEU A 98 -0.51 -10.68 -2.87
C LEU A 98 0.58 -10.05 -1.99
N THR A 99 0.32 -8.86 -1.46
CA THR A 99 1.24 -8.20 -0.52
C THR A 99 0.75 -8.40 0.91
N TYR A 100 1.63 -8.88 1.80
CA TYR A 100 1.30 -9.04 3.22
C TYR A 100 1.37 -7.72 4.00
N ARG A 101 0.77 -7.71 5.20
CA ARG A 101 0.62 -6.54 6.08
C ARG A 101 1.90 -5.73 6.31
N HIS A 102 3.05 -6.40 6.40
CA HIS A 102 4.35 -5.76 6.66
C HIS A 102 5.25 -5.69 5.43
N ALA A 103 4.72 -6.08 4.25
CA ALA A 103 5.47 -6.18 3.02
C ALA A 103 5.33 -4.93 2.13
N LEU A 104 5.00 -3.77 2.71
CA LEU A 104 5.10 -2.44 2.10
C LEU A 104 5.77 -1.52 3.12
N ASP A 105 6.78 -0.77 2.68
CA ASP A 105 7.48 0.19 3.53
C ASP A 105 7.85 1.46 2.77
N LEU A 106 7.75 2.59 3.47
CA LEU A 106 8.15 3.92 3.01
C LEU A 106 9.44 4.30 3.73
N ALA A 107 10.43 4.77 2.98
CA ALA A 107 11.70 5.21 3.52
C ALA A 107 11.52 6.48 4.39
N PRO A 108 12.45 6.75 5.33
CA PRO A 108 12.38 7.93 6.20
C PRO A 108 12.36 9.28 5.48
N ASP A 109 12.90 9.33 4.25
CA ASP A 109 12.87 10.52 3.38
C ASP A 109 11.51 10.78 2.73
N ALA A 110 10.55 9.86 2.90
CA ALA A 110 9.22 9.88 2.31
C ALA A 110 9.19 9.85 0.77
N GLU A 111 10.32 9.55 0.11
CA GLU A 111 10.41 9.49 -1.36
C GLU A 111 10.40 8.05 -1.87
N ARG A 112 11.07 7.14 -1.16
CA ARG A 112 11.25 5.77 -1.63
C ARG A 112 10.25 4.80 -1.01
N LEU A 113 9.66 3.95 -1.86
CA LEU A 113 8.80 2.84 -1.44
C LEU A 113 9.43 1.51 -1.82
N ALA A 114 9.17 0.49 -1.02
CA ALA A 114 9.43 -0.90 -1.38
C ALA A 114 8.22 -1.75 -1.02
N PHE A 115 7.87 -2.72 -1.87
CA PHE A 115 6.93 -3.77 -1.49
C PHE A 115 7.32 -5.11 -2.08
N GLY A 116 6.96 -6.19 -1.37
CA GLY A 116 7.18 -7.55 -1.82
C GLY A 116 5.96 -8.43 -1.63
N THR A 117 5.93 -9.57 -2.33
CA THR A 117 4.72 -10.37 -2.48
C THR A 117 4.90 -11.83 -2.08
N THR A 118 3.76 -12.52 -1.95
CA THR A 118 3.68 -13.95 -1.65
C THR A 118 4.34 -14.85 -2.68
N THR A 119 4.50 -14.36 -3.90
CA THR A 119 5.06 -15.05 -5.07
C THR A 119 6.56 -14.81 -5.22
N GLY A 120 7.19 -14.06 -4.30
CA GLY A 120 8.64 -13.84 -4.31
C GLY A 120 9.10 -12.63 -5.08
N SER A 121 8.18 -11.76 -5.48
CA SER A 121 8.50 -10.53 -6.19
C SER A 121 8.77 -9.39 -5.22
N LEU A 122 9.66 -8.48 -5.63
CA LEU A 122 10.10 -7.32 -4.87
C LEU A 122 10.28 -6.15 -5.83
N TRP A 123 9.62 -5.03 -5.54
CA TRP A 123 9.74 -3.78 -6.31
C TRP A 123 10.12 -2.61 -5.40
N VAL A 124 10.81 -1.64 -5.99
CA VAL A 124 11.17 -0.37 -5.37
C VAL A 124 10.72 0.78 -6.26
N SER A 125 10.29 1.87 -5.65
CA SER A 125 10.06 3.15 -6.31
C SER A 125 10.93 4.22 -5.67
N GLU A 126 11.49 5.11 -6.48
CA GLU A 126 12.28 6.27 -6.03
C GLU A 126 11.49 7.59 -6.04
N ASN A 127 10.20 7.53 -6.37
CA ASN A 127 9.37 8.70 -6.60
C ASN A 127 7.93 8.47 -6.11
N GLN A 128 7.81 8.03 -4.86
CA GLN A 128 6.53 7.89 -4.16
C GLN A 128 5.50 7.00 -4.90
N GLY A 129 6.00 6.05 -5.68
CA GLY A 129 5.24 5.06 -6.42
C GLY A 129 4.91 5.43 -7.85
N ASP A 130 5.33 6.58 -8.38
CA ASP A 130 4.99 6.99 -9.75
C ASP A 130 5.63 6.05 -10.81
N ASP A 131 6.82 5.52 -10.53
CA ASP A 131 7.53 4.50 -11.30
C ASP A 131 8.09 3.40 -10.38
N TRP A 132 8.04 2.15 -10.85
CA TRP A 132 8.55 0.98 -10.13
C TRP A 132 9.66 0.27 -10.88
N ILE A 133 10.65 -0.20 -10.12
CA ILE A 133 11.78 -1.01 -10.59
C ILE A 133 11.66 -2.40 -9.95
N THR A 134 11.68 -3.44 -10.77
CA THR A 134 11.73 -4.83 -10.30
C THR A 134 13.12 -5.14 -9.76
N VAL A 135 13.20 -5.55 -8.50
CA VAL A 135 14.45 -5.99 -7.84
C VAL A 135 14.62 -7.49 -7.99
N SER A 136 13.54 -8.26 -7.83
CA SER A 136 13.51 -9.71 -8.00
C SER A 136 12.10 -10.22 -8.22
N GLU A 137 11.97 -11.40 -8.84
CA GLU A 137 10.73 -12.17 -9.00
C GLU A 137 10.91 -13.63 -8.52
N HIS A 138 12.00 -13.90 -7.79
CA HIS A 138 12.46 -15.26 -7.48
C HIS A 138 12.85 -15.46 -6.02
N LEU A 139 12.42 -14.57 -5.13
CA LEU A 139 12.62 -14.76 -3.69
C LEU A 139 11.65 -15.83 -3.16
N PRO A 140 11.90 -16.38 -1.97
CA PRO A 140 10.82 -16.95 -1.17
C PRO A 140 9.72 -15.91 -0.87
N PRO A 141 8.54 -16.33 -0.39
CA PRO A 141 7.47 -15.40 -0.01
C PRO A 141 7.96 -14.28 0.91
N VAL A 142 7.72 -13.03 0.53
CA VAL A 142 8.19 -11.86 1.27
C VAL A 142 7.19 -11.50 2.36
N TYR A 143 7.54 -11.77 3.62
CA TYR A 143 6.69 -11.47 4.77
C TYR A 143 6.77 -10.01 5.23
N ALA A 144 7.94 -9.41 5.08
CA ALA A 144 8.17 -8.02 5.44
C ALA A 144 9.28 -7.42 4.59
N VAL A 145 9.16 -6.12 4.33
CA VAL A 145 10.25 -5.27 3.82
C VAL A 145 10.44 -4.12 4.79
N ARG A 146 11.69 -3.69 4.95
CA ARG A 146 12.04 -2.51 5.74
C ARG A 146 13.23 -1.78 5.13
N TRP A 147 13.12 -0.47 5.04
CA TRP A 147 14.29 0.38 4.85
C TRP A 147 15.12 0.42 6.14
N VAL A 148 16.43 0.27 6.01
CA VAL A 148 17.37 0.36 7.13
C VAL A 148 18.07 1.71 7.03
N GLY A 149 17.97 2.53 8.06
CA GLY A 149 18.53 3.88 8.14
C GLY A 149 18.46 4.43 9.56
#